data_AF-D1CDW6-F1
#
_entry.id   AF-D1CDW6-F1
#
_cell.length_a   1.000
_cell.length_b   1.000
_cell.length_c   1.000
_cell.angle_alpha   90.00
_cell.angle_beta   90.00
_cell.angle_gamma   90.00
#
_symmetry.space_group_name_H-M   'P 1'
#
loop_
_entity.id
_entity.type
_entity.pdbx_description
1 polymer ?
#
loop_
_entity_poly.entity_id
_entity_poly.type
_entity_poly.pdbx_seq_one_letter_code
_entity_poly.pdbx_strand_id
1 'polypeptide(L)' 'MQQDHKYKCDVCHSMFRTLEELEEHGRQAHEVSSPDYPCPTCNKKFATLEELEKHRKNYHP' A
#
# COMPACT_ATOMS: atom_id res chain seq x y z
N MET A 1 30.63 -11.32 -0.94
CA MET A 1 29.62 -10.38 -1.46
C MET A 1 28.31 -10.71 -0.76
N GLN A 2 27.99 -10.05 0.35
CA GLN A 2 26.73 -10.30 1.05
C GLN A 2 25.59 -9.79 0.16
N GLN A 3 24.75 -10.70 -0.34
CA GLN A 3 23.45 -10.31 -0.87
C GLN A 3 22.58 -9.96 0.31
N ASP A 4 22.68 -8.71 0.74
CA ASP A 4 21.87 -8.12 1.78
C ASP A 4 20.44 -8.01 1.21
N HIS A 5 19.64 -9.07 1.39
CA HIS A 5 18.21 -9.01 1.14
C HIS A 5 17.61 -8.12 2.22
N LYS A 6 17.76 -6.80 2.04
CA LYS A 6 17.42 -5.76 3.01
C LYS A 6 15.92 -5.65 3.25
N TYR A 7 15.12 -6.10 2.28
CA TYR A 7 13.71 -5.78 2.21
C TYR A 7 12.90 -7.05 2.50
N LYS A 8 12.29 -7.08 3.69
CA LYS A 8 11.46 -8.18 4.15
C LYS A 8 10.00 -7.79 4.04
N CYS A 9 9.16 -8.67 3.50
CA CYS A 9 7.73 -8.50 3.51
C CYS A 9 7.20 -8.75 4.93
N ASP A 10 6.54 -7.78 5.56
CA ASP A 10 5.95 -7.97 6.89
C ASP A 10 4.72 -8.90 6.88
N VAL A 11 4.16 -9.21 5.71
CA VAL A 11 2.96 -10.06 5.58
C VAL A 11 3.35 -11.54 5.52
N CYS A 12 4.24 -11.94 4.61
CA CYS A 12 4.68 -13.34 4.47
C CYS A 12 6.13 -13.59 4.87
N HIS A 13 6.87 -12.57 5.30
CA HIS A 13 8.28 -12.67 5.69
C HIS A 13 9.23 -13.07 4.55
N SER A 14 8.80 -12.96 3.29
CA SER A 14 9.67 -13.14 2.11
C SER A 14 10.74 -12.05 2.04
N MET A 15 11.93 -12.43 1.59
CA MET A 15 13.11 -11.56 1.55
C MET A 15 13.44 -11.20 0.10
N PHE A 16 13.59 -9.91 -0.16
CA PHE A 16 13.86 -9.34 -1.48
C PHE A 16 15.15 -8.53 -1.46
N ARG A 17 15.81 -8.45 -2.62
CA ARG A 17 17.09 -7.75 -2.78
C ARG A 17 16.89 -6.25 -2.93
N THR A 18 15.74 -5.85 -3.47
CA THR A 18 15.39 -4.46 -3.72
C THR A 18 14.00 -4.11 -3.15
N LEU A 19 13.77 -2.81 -2.95
CA LEU A 19 12.47 -2.30 -2.51
C LEU A 19 11.42 -2.52 -3.61
N GLU A 20 11.78 -2.34 -4.88
CA GLU A 20 10.88 -2.52 -6.03
C GLU A 20 10.33 -3.96 -6.13
N GLU A 21 11.19 -4.97 -5.94
CA GLU A 21 10.77 -6.37 -5.87
C GLU A 21 9.83 -6.64 -4.68
N LEU A 22 10.09 -6.03 -3.52
CA LEU A 22 9.21 -6.14 -2.35
C LEU A 22 7.85 -5.48 -2.61
N GLU A 23 7.82 -4.31 -3.24
CA GLU A 23 6.60 -3.59 -3.59
C GLU A 23 5.78 -4.33 -4.65
N GLU A 24 6.43 -4.85 -5.69
CA GLU A 24 5.78 -5.70 -6.70
C GLU A 24 5.22 -6.97 -6.05
N HIS A 25 6.00 -7.64 -5.21
CA HIS A 25 5.53 -8.79 -4.44
C HIS A 25 4.34 -8.42 -3.55
N GLY A 26 4.40 -7.30 -2.83
CA GLY A 26 3.28 -6.82 -2.01
C GLY A 26 2.02 -6.61 -2.86
N ARG A 27 2.16 -5.96 -4.01
CA ARG A 27 1.05 -5.73 -4.96
C ARG A 27 0.47 -7.04 -5.51
N GLN A 28 1.31 -7.99 -5.92
CA GLN A 28 0.89 -9.21 -6.61
C GLN A 28 0.48 -10.36 -5.68
N ALA A 29 1.21 -10.55 -4.57
CA ALA A 29 1.05 -11.71 -3.68
C ALA A 29 0.21 -11.41 -2.44
N HIS A 30 0.11 -10.14 -2.07
CA HIS A 30 -0.59 -9.73 -0.85
C HIS A 30 -1.73 -8.75 -1.11
N GLU A 31 -2.04 -8.44 -2.37
CA GLU A 31 -2.93 -7.33 -2.73
C GLU A 31 -2.68 -6.14 -1.80
N VAL A 32 -1.40 -5.81 -1.57
CA VAL A 32 -1.01 -4.56 -0.90
C VAL A 32 -1.27 -3.48 -1.93
N SER A 33 -2.57 -3.24 -2.11
CA SER A 33 -3.18 -2.19 -2.87
C SER A 33 -2.53 -0.90 -2.38
N SER A 34 -1.57 -0.42 -3.15
CA SER A 34 -0.98 0.88 -2.97
C SER A 34 -1.63 1.80 -4.00
N PRO A 35 -1.97 3.04 -3.64
CA PRO A 35 -2.64 3.47 -2.43
C PRO A 35 -4.15 3.47 -2.67
N ASP A 36 -4.91 2.78 -1.83
CA ASP A 36 -6.30 3.19 -1.63
C ASP A 36 -6.27 4.69 -1.26
N TYR A 37 -6.93 5.54 -2.03
CA TYR A 37 -6.97 6.98 -1.86
C TYR A 37 -7.33 7.31 -0.40
N PRO A 38 -6.33 7.63 0.46
CA PRO A 38 -6.58 7.69 1.88
C PRO A 38 -7.17 9.04 2.19
N CYS A 39 -8.24 9.07 2.98
CA CYS A 39 -8.78 10.31 3.46
C CYS A 39 -7.76 11.01 4.37
N PRO A 40 -7.31 12.25 4.08
CA PRO A 40 -6.34 12.93 4.91
C PRO A 40 -6.88 13.24 6.32
N THR A 41 -8.20 13.20 6.52
CA THR A 41 -8.86 13.51 7.80
C THR A 41 -9.02 12.30 8.70
N CYS A 42 -9.38 11.14 8.15
CA CYS A 42 -9.66 9.92 8.94
C CYS A 42 -8.85 8.69 8.53
N ASN A 43 -7.95 8.83 7.56
CA ASN A 43 -7.08 7.79 7.01
C ASN A 43 -7.82 6.57 6.44
N LYS A 44 -9.12 6.71 6.14
CA LYS A 44 -9.94 5.68 5.49
C LYS A 44 -9.56 5.55 4.03
N LYS A 45 -9.42 4.30 3.60
CA LYS A 45 -8.90 3.87 2.31
C LYS A 45 -10.05 3.64 1.32
N PHE A 46 -9.95 4.22 0.13
CA PHE A 46 -10.92 4.06 -0.96
C PHE A 46 -10.26 3.55 -2.25
N ALA A 47 -10.96 2.70 -3.01
CA ALA A 47 -10.43 2.13 -4.24
C ALA A 47 -10.24 3.17 -5.35
N THR A 48 -10.99 4.28 -5.29
CA THR A 48 -10.96 5.35 -6.30
C THR A 48 -10.99 6.75 -5.69
N LEU A 49 -10.47 7.73 -6.44
CA LEU A 49 -10.51 9.15 -6.06
C LEU A 49 -11.95 9.67 -5.96
N GLU A 50 -12.86 9.18 -6.81
CA GLU A 50 -14.27 9.58 -6.78
C GLU A 50 -14.95 9.16 -5.47
N GLU A 51 -14.66 7.96 -4.97
CA GLU A 51 -15.17 7.49 -3.69
C GLU A 51 -14.58 8.26 -2.52
N LEU A 52 -13.28 8.59 -2.57
CA LEU A 52 -12.64 9.47 -1.58
C LEU A 52 -13.30 10.85 -1.58
N GLU A 53 -13.51 11.47 -2.73
CA GLU A 53 -14.13 12.80 -2.84
C GLU A 53 -15.57 12.80 -2.32
N LYS A 54 -16.36 11.77 -2.68
CA LYS A 54 -17.70 11.57 -2.12
C LYS A 54 -17.66 11.40 -0.61
N HIS A 55 -16.72 10.61 -0.09
CA HIS A 55 -16.57 10.43 1.35
C HIS A 55 -16.20 11.75 2.04
N ARG A 56 -15.20 12.47 1.54
CA ARG A 56 -14.80 13.77 2.08
C ARG A 56 -15.98 14.73 2.11
N LYS A 57 -16.72 14.85 1.01
CA LYS A 57 -17.88 15.75 0.92
C LYS A 57 -19.02 15.40 1.90
N ASN A 58 -19.26 14.11 2.16
CA ASN A 58 -20.37 13.68 3.02
C ASN A 58 -20.01 13.59 4.51
N TYR A 59 -18.76 13.25 4.84
CA TYR A 59 -18.31 12.96 6.21
C TYR A 59 -17.35 14.02 6.76
N HIS A 60 -16.72 14.81 5.90
CA HIS A 60 -15.74 15.85 6.25
C HIS A 60 -16.02 17.16 5.47
N PRO A 61 -17.18 17.80 5.72
CA PRO A 61 -17.54 19.07 5.08
C PRO A 61 -16.64 20.23 5.47
#